data_AF-A0A378X0T3-F1
#
_entry.id   AF-A0A378X0T3-F1
#
_cell.length_a   1.000
_cell.length_b   1.000
_cell.length_c   1.000
_cell.angle_alpha   90.00
_cell.angle_beta   90.00
_cell.angle_gamma   90.00
#
_symmetry.space_group_name_H-M   'P 1'
#
loop_
_entity.id
_entity.type
_entity.pdbx_description
1 polymer ?
#
loop_
_entity_poly.entity_id
_entity_poly.type
_entity_poly.pdbx_seq_one_letter_code
_entity_poly.pdbx_strand_id
1 'polypeptide(L)'
;MDVAALLEDSAARDTQSARDSENIARLVDRLDYAATWEYIGDTTDPDDPEIKREREARKAAGIKPPPRPIFAPVALRDPDVTAELAERAHAEHKKYEVPPPRKVGLRELMARFEGR
;
A
#
# COMPACT_ATOMS: atom_id res chain seq x y z
N MET A 1 42.72 -4.54 26.18
CA MET A 1 41.54 -4.33 25.32
C MET A 1 42.07 -4.13 23.91
N ASP A 2 41.59 -4.89 22.94
CA ASP A 2 42.06 -4.82 21.56
C ASP A 2 41.38 -3.63 20.85
N VAL A 3 42.17 -2.72 20.28
CA VAL A 3 41.69 -1.52 19.59
C VAL A 3 40.91 -1.91 18.32
N ALA A 4 41.30 -2.99 17.64
CA ALA A 4 40.59 -3.48 16.47
C ALA A 4 39.16 -3.92 16.83
N ALA A 5 39.02 -4.71 17.90
CA ALA A 5 37.72 -5.15 18.40
C ALA A 5 36.81 -3.97 18.82
N LEU A 6 37.39 -2.91 19.40
CA LEU A 6 36.63 -1.69 19.76
C LEU A 6 36.12 -0.94 18.52
N LEU A 7 36.92 -0.86 17.46
CA LEU A 7 36.51 -0.19 16.22
C LEU A 7 35.40 -0.97 15.49
N GLU A 8 35.50 -2.30 15.43
CA GLU A 8 34.47 -3.16 14.84
C GLU A 8 33.14 -3.05 15.59
N ASP A 9 33.18 -3.09 16.92
CA ASP A 9 32.01 -2.92 17.78
C ASP A 9 31.38 -1.52 17.64
N SER A 10 32.20 -0.46 17.53
CA SER A 10 31.70 0.89 17.24
C SER A 10 30.97 0.96 15.90
N ALA A 11 31.58 0.42 14.83
CA ALA A 11 30.98 0.43 13.50
C ALA A 11 29.67 -0.38 13.43
N ALA A 12 29.60 -1.50 14.17
CA ALA A 12 28.40 -2.30 14.29
C ALA A 12 27.26 -1.51 14.99
N ARG A 13 27.57 -0.77 16.06
CA ARG A 13 26.60 0.09 16.74
C ARG A 13 26.10 1.23 15.85
N ASP A 14 26.99 1.89 15.11
CA ASP A 14 26.62 2.98 14.20
C ASP A 14 25.68 2.46 13.10
N THR A 15 25.98 1.29 12.55
CA THR A 15 25.13 0.62 11.55
C THR A 15 23.75 0.28 12.12
N GLN A 16 23.69 -0.24 13.35
CA GLN A 16 22.44 -0.55 14.02
C GLN A 16 21.62 0.73 14.29
N SER A 17 22.26 1.78 14.79
CA SER A 17 21.63 3.08 15.05
C SER A 17 21.02 3.71 13.80
N ALA A 18 21.72 3.61 12.66
CA ALA A 18 21.20 4.08 11.37
C ALA A 18 19.95 3.29 10.92
N ARG A 19 19.96 1.96 11.07
CA ARG A 19 18.79 1.11 10.76
C ARG A 19 17.61 1.42 11.66
N ASP A 20 17.84 1.59 12.95
CA ASP A 20 16.78 1.89 13.91
C ASP A 20 16.16 3.26 13.65
N SER A 21 16.98 4.26 13.33
CA SER A 21 16.50 5.60 12.96
C SER A 21 15.61 5.56 11.72
N GLU A 22 16.02 4.85 10.67
CA GLU A 22 15.23 4.67 9.45
C GLU A 22 13.94 3.87 9.69
N ASN A 23 14.00 2.84 10.55
CA ASN A 23 12.82 2.07 10.95
C ASN A 23 11.78 2.94 11.65
N ILE A 24 12.24 3.83 12.53
CA ILE A 24 11.37 4.81 13.22
C ILE A 24 10.78 5.78 12.20
N ALA A 25 11.59 6.34 11.30
CA ALA A 25 11.10 7.26 10.27
C ALA A 25 9.98 6.63 9.43
N ARG A 26 10.20 5.41 8.92
CA ARG A 26 9.18 4.68 8.13
C ARG A 26 7.93 4.32 8.93
N LEU A 27 8.07 4.09 10.24
CA LEU A 27 6.92 3.87 11.11
C LEU A 27 6.11 5.17 11.26
N VAL A 28 6.78 6.31 11.45
CA VAL A 28 6.14 7.63 11.52
C VAL A 28 5.39 7.93 10.23
N ASP A 29 6.02 7.71 9.06
CA ASP A 29 5.36 7.90 7.75
C ASP A 29 4.10 7.03 7.63
N ARG A 30 4.13 5.80 8.14
CA ARG A 30 2.97 4.90 8.13
C ARG A 30 1.86 5.39 9.06
N LEU A 31 2.20 5.94 10.21
CA LEU A 31 1.23 6.49 11.15
C LEU A 31 0.59 7.77 10.60
N ASP A 32 1.37 8.63 9.96
CA ASP A 32 0.86 9.84 9.28
C ASP A 32 -0.12 9.49 8.17
N TYR A 33 0.21 8.48 7.35
CA TYR A 33 -0.71 7.95 6.35
C TYR A 33 -2.04 7.46 6.98
N ALA A 34 -1.96 6.71 8.08
CA ALA A 34 -3.14 6.18 8.75
C ALA A 34 -4.01 7.31 9.33
N ALA A 35 -3.39 8.31 9.98
CA ALA A 35 -4.09 9.47 10.53
C ALA A 35 -4.77 10.30 9.42
N THR A 36 -4.07 10.52 8.31
CA THR A 36 -4.62 11.22 7.14
C THR A 36 -5.80 10.46 6.54
N TRP A 37 -5.69 9.13 6.43
CA TRP A 37 -6.77 8.28 5.94
C TRP A 37 -8.02 8.37 6.82
N GLU A 38 -7.85 8.29 8.15
CA GLU A 38 -8.94 8.43 9.12
C GLU A 38 -9.59 9.81 9.02
N TYR A 39 -8.79 10.88 8.98
CA TYR A 39 -9.29 12.25 8.81
C TYR A 39 -10.11 12.42 7.53
N ILE A 40 -9.63 11.91 6.39
CA ILE A 40 -10.39 11.94 5.13
C ILE A 40 -11.71 11.18 5.31
N GLY A 41 -11.68 9.99 5.91
CA GLY A 41 -12.87 9.20 6.17
C GLY A 41 -13.92 9.93 7.01
N ASP A 42 -13.50 10.62 8.06
CA ASP A 42 -14.36 11.35 8.98
C ASP A 42 -14.89 12.67 8.40
N THR A 43 -14.14 13.29 7.50
CA THR A 43 -14.51 14.58 6.88
C THR A 43 -15.21 14.44 5.53
N THR A 44 -15.17 13.26 4.91
CA THR A 44 -15.87 13.01 3.65
C THR A 44 -17.38 13.01 3.89
N ASP A 45 -18.10 13.90 3.20
CA ASP A 45 -19.57 13.92 3.22
C ASP A 45 -20.10 12.58 2.66
N PRO A 46 -20.79 11.76 3.47
CA PRO A 46 -21.34 10.48 3.02
C PRO A 46 -22.42 10.65 1.94
N ASP A 47 -23.00 11.84 1.84
CA ASP A 47 -24.06 12.16 0.90
C ASP A 47 -23.60 12.80 -0.42
N ASP A 48 -22.30 13.08 -0.54
CA ASP A 48 -21.70 13.66 -1.74
C ASP A 48 -22.02 12.78 -2.99
N PRO A 49 -22.67 13.36 -4.02
CA PRO A 49 -23.07 12.62 -5.21
C PRO A 49 -21.88 12.05 -5.99
N GLU A 50 -20.70 12.67 -5.94
CA GLU A 50 -19.51 12.18 -6.62
C GLU A 50 -18.95 10.93 -5.93
N ILE A 51 -18.90 10.94 -4.60
CA ILE A 51 -18.46 9.79 -3.79
C ILE A 51 -19.43 8.61 -3.96
N LYS A 52 -20.74 8.87 -3.97
CA LYS A 52 -21.75 7.85 -4.27
C LYS A 52 -21.55 7.23 -5.65
N ARG A 53 -21.40 8.07 -6.68
CA ARG A 53 -21.15 7.62 -8.06
C ARG A 53 -19.88 6.76 -8.17
N GLU A 54 -18.80 7.15 -7.50
CA GLU A 54 -17.57 6.36 -7.49
C GLU A 54 -17.73 5.01 -6.78
N ARG A 55 -18.39 5.00 -5.61
CA ARG A 55 -18.69 3.76 -4.86
C ARG A 55 -19.55 2.81 -5.68
N GLU A 56 -20.57 3.34 -6.37
CA GLU A 56 -21.42 2.57 -7.28
C GLU A 56 -20.64 2.03 -8.48
N ALA A 57 -19.77 2.84 -9.09
CA ALA A 57 -18.91 2.39 -10.18
C ALA A 57 -17.97 1.25 -9.75
N ARG A 58 -17.34 1.38 -8.56
CA ARG A 58 -16.50 0.31 -7.98
C ARG A 58 -17.29 -0.95 -7.70
N LYS A 59 -18.49 -0.82 -7.12
CA LYS A 59 -19.41 -1.94 -6.85
C LYS A 59 -19.86 -2.63 -8.14
N ALA A 60 -20.19 -1.86 -9.18
CA ALA A 60 -20.56 -2.38 -10.50
C ALA A 60 -19.39 -3.10 -11.19
N ALA A 61 -18.16 -2.63 -10.97
CA ALA A 61 -16.93 -3.29 -11.40
C ALA A 61 -16.55 -4.52 -10.55
N GLY A 62 -17.32 -4.86 -9.52
CA GLY A 62 -17.05 -5.99 -8.63
C GLY A 62 -15.82 -5.79 -7.73
N ILE A 63 -15.32 -4.56 -7.63
CA ILE A 63 -14.14 -4.21 -6.84
C ILE A 63 -14.53 -4.22 -5.37
N LYS A 64 -13.96 -5.16 -4.61
CA LYS A 64 -14.16 -5.25 -3.16
C LYS A 64 -12.87 -4.88 -2.45
N PRO A 65 -12.88 -3.91 -1.52
CA PRO A 65 -11.72 -3.66 -0.69
C PRO A 65 -11.43 -4.88 0.20
N PRO A 66 -10.17 -5.09 0.62
CA PRO A 66 -9.84 -6.13 1.58
C PRO A 66 -10.55 -5.88 2.92
N PRO A 67 -10.91 -6.94 3.68
CA PRO A 67 -11.63 -6.80 4.95
C PRO A 67 -10.77 -6.19 6.06
N ARG A 68 -9.44 -6.14 5.87
CA ARG A 68 -8.48 -5.49 6.76
C ARG A 68 -7.37 -4.85 5.92
N PRO A 69 -6.73 -3.77 6.40
CA PRO A 69 -5.57 -3.20 5.74
C PRO A 69 -4.46 -4.25 5.53
N ILE A 70 -3.86 -4.25 4.33
CA ILE A 70 -2.71 -5.09 4.00
C ILE A 70 -1.48 -4.18 3.97
N PHE A 71 -0.65 -4.29 5.00
CA PHE A 71 0.53 -3.45 5.16
C PHE A 71 1.79 -4.14 4.64
N ALA A 72 2.51 -3.45 3.75
CA ALA A 72 3.88 -3.84 3.41
C ALA A 72 4.80 -3.67 4.63
N PRO A 73 5.82 -4.53 4.80
CA PRO A 73 6.78 -4.42 5.88
C PRO A 73 7.56 -3.09 5.79
N VAL A 74 7.72 -2.41 6.92
CA VAL A 74 8.40 -1.10 7.00
C VAL A 74 9.84 -1.19 7.52
N ALA A 75 10.15 -2.19 8.36
CA ALA A 75 11.46 -2.29 9.00
C ALA A 75 12.53 -2.91 8.10
N LEU A 76 13.73 -2.33 8.13
CA LEU A 76 15.01 -2.84 7.62
C LEU A 76 15.48 -4.04 8.44
N ARG A 77 14.84 -5.18 8.22
CA ARG A 77 15.28 -6.47 8.75
C ARG A 77 16.39 -7.04 7.87
N ASP A 78 16.84 -8.24 8.21
CA ASP A 78 17.61 -9.07 7.30
C ASP A 78 16.92 -9.11 5.90
N PRO A 79 17.68 -9.01 4.80
CA PRO A 79 17.13 -8.96 3.45
C PRO A 79 16.22 -10.14 3.11
N ASP A 80 16.55 -11.34 3.55
CA ASP A 80 15.79 -12.55 3.21
C ASP A 80 14.41 -12.53 3.89
N VAL A 81 14.39 -12.14 5.17
CA VAL A 81 13.14 -11.95 5.93
C VAL A 81 12.29 -10.84 5.31
N THR A 82 12.93 -9.74 4.91
CA THR A 82 12.23 -8.60 4.31
C THR A 82 11.59 -9.00 2.97
N ALA A 83 12.32 -9.74 2.13
CA ALA A 83 11.83 -10.24 0.85
C ALA A 83 10.64 -11.19 1.04
N GLU A 84 10.72 -12.13 1.98
CA GLU A 84 9.62 -13.07 2.26
C GLU A 84 8.34 -12.32 2.70
N LEU A 85 8.48 -11.34 3.59
CA LEU A 85 7.36 -10.54 4.07
C LEU A 85 6.76 -9.67 2.97
N ALA A 86 7.59 -9.11 2.09
CA ALA A 86 7.15 -8.31 0.95
C ALA A 86 6.36 -9.17 -0.06
N GLU A 87 6.87 -10.34 -0.41
CA GLU A 87 6.18 -11.30 -1.28
C GLU A 87 4.84 -11.73 -0.70
N ARG A 88 4.78 -12.00 0.61
CA ARG A 88 3.53 -12.34 1.30
C ARG A 88 2.52 -11.20 1.25
N ALA A 89 2.94 -9.96 1.51
CA ALA A 89 2.08 -8.79 1.43
C ALA A 89 1.58 -8.55 0.00
N HIS A 90 2.45 -8.74 -1.00
CA HIS A 90 2.12 -8.62 -2.42
C HIS A 90 1.10 -9.67 -2.86
N ALA A 91 1.33 -10.93 -2.50
CA ALA A 91 0.41 -12.02 -2.80
C ALA A 91 -0.97 -11.81 -2.17
N GLU A 92 -1.04 -11.19 -0.98
CA GLU A 92 -2.30 -10.82 -0.35
C GLU A 92 -2.99 -9.67 -1.10
N HIS A 93 -2.24 -8.64 -1.52
CA HIS A 93 -2.76 -7.51 -2.31
C HIS A 93 -3.36 -7.95 -3.65
N LYS A 94 -2.68 -8.86 -4.37
CA LYS A 94 -3.14 -9.39 -5.66
C LYS A 94 -4.56 -9.97 -5.63
N LYS A 95 -5.02 -10.45 -4.48
CA LYS A 95 -6.39 -10.99 -4.32
C LYS A 95 -7.47 -9.92 -4.48
N TYR A 96 -7.11 -8.65 -4.32
CA TYR A 96 -8.00 -7.50 -4.34
C TYR A 96 -7.63 -6.48 -5.45
N GLU A 97 -6.63 -6.80 -6.28
CA GLU A 97 -6.28 -5.97 -7.43
C GLU A 97 -7.46 -5.87 -8.40
N VAL A 98 -7.73 -4.64 -8.84
CA VAL A 98 -8.77 -4.36 -9.82
C VAL A 98 -8.28 -4.81 -11.20
N PRO A 99 -8.98 -5.72 -11.88
CA PRO A 99 -8.59 -6.09 -13.23
C PRO A 99 -8.66 -4.87 -14.15
N PRO A 100 -7.68 -4.69 -15.06
CA PRO A 100 -7.66 -3.54 -15.95
C PRO A 100 -8.95 -3.49 -16.79
N PRO A 101 -9.44 -2.28 -17.13
CA PRO A 101 -10.66 -2.15 -17.91
C PRO A 101 -10.55 -2.91 -19.22
N ARG A 102 -11.55 -3.73 -19.53
CA ARG A 102 -11.61 -4.46 -20.80
C ARG A 102 -11.58 -3.47 -21.95
N LYS A 103 -10.57 -3.57 -22.81
CA LYS A 103 -10.50 -2.82 -24.07
C LYS A 103 -11.64 -3.30 -24.98
N VAL A 104 -12.65 -2.47 -25.17
CA VAL A 104 -13.71 -2.69 -26.15
C VAL A 104 -13.25 -2.19 -27.51
N GLY A 105 -13.49 -2.97 -28.56
CA GLY A 105 -13.13 -2.60 -29.92
C GLY A 105 -14.06 -1.53 -30.49
N LEU A 106 -13.58 -0.72 -31.43
CA LEU A 106 -14.34 0.38 -32.04
C LEU A 106 -15.71 -0.07 -32.61
N ARG A 107 -15.78 -1.28 -33.19
CA ARG A 107 -17.05 -1.85 -33.69
C ARG A 107 -18.06 -2.12 -32.58
N GLU A 108 -17.61 -2.63 -31.44
CA GLU A 108 -18.45 -2.88 -30.25
C GLU A 108 -18.93 -1.55 -29.64
N LEU A 109 -18.07 -0.53 -29.68
CA LEU A 109 -18.42 0.82 -29.25
C LEU A 109 -19.50 1.43 -30.15
N MET A 110 -19.32 1.41 -31.48
CA MET A 110 -20.27 2.00 -32.44
C MET A 110 -21.64 1.31 -32.41
N ALA A 111 -21.69 -0.02 -32.31
CA ALA A 111 -22.95 -0.76 -32.19
C ALA A 111 -23.76 -0.37 -30.94
N ARG A 112 -23.09 0.09 -29.88
CA ARG A 112 -23.73 0.56 -28.63
C ARG A 112 -24.37 1.95 -28.75
N PHE A 113 -23.93 2.75 -29.73
CA PHE A 113 -24.46 4.08 -30.03
C PHE A 113 -25.53 4.07 -31.12
N GLU A 114 -25.50 3.11 -32.04
CA GLU A 114 -26.51 2.96 -33.11
C GLU A 114 -27.84 2.35 -32.65
N GLY A 115 -27.87 1.73 -31.46
CA GLY A 115 -29.07 1.12 -30.87
C GLY A 115 -29.88 2.01 -29.92
N ARG A 116 -29.66 3.34 -29.92
CA ARG A 116 -30.44 4.33 -29.17
C ARG A 116 -31.24 5.23 -30.08
#